data_AF-A0A7V9V6F0-F1
#
_entry.id   AF-A0A7V9V6F0-F1
#
_cell.length_a   1.000
_cell.length_b   1.000
_cell.length_c   1.000
_cell.angle_alpha   90.00
_cell.angle_beta   90.00
_cell.angle_gamma   90.00
#
_symmetry.space_group_name_H-M   'P 1'
#
loop_
_entity.id
_entity.type
_entity.pdbx_description
1 polymer ?
#
loop_
_entity_poly.entity_id
_entity_poly.type
_entity_poly.pdbx_seq_one_letter_code
_entity_poly.pdbx_strand_id
1 'polypeptide(L)'
;AHAVYLSEINLRMGGTTHPFWMTRLATEGEYQTETGQLVARNGPRCYVATDNLKSERLVGLRPGQVIDAVDRAGLGYDRDARTGATLHLLGAIPGFGKMGTTCIGGSPEEADDLYKQVLATIEGLGS
;
A
#
# COMPACT_ATOMS: atom_id res chain seq x y z
N ALA A 1 0.98 34.08 4.11
CA ALA A 1 0.09 33.13 3.43
C ALA A 1 0.91 32.42 2.36
N HIS A 2 0.92 31.09 2.34
CA HIS A 2 1.59 30.34 1.26
C HIS A 2 0.61 30.22 0.08
N ALA A 3 1.07 30.59 -1.11
CA ALA A 3 0.31 30.41 -2.34
C ALA A 3 0.72 29.08 -2.99
N VAL A 4 -0.26 28.25 -3.32
CA VAL A 4 -0.07 26.99 -4.05
C VAL A 4 -0.27 27.28 -5.53
N TYR A 5 0.71 26.94 -6.35
CA TYR A 5 0.66 27.09 -7.82
C TYR A 5 0.80 25.72 -8.48
N LEU A 6 0.02 25.48 -9.53
CA LEU A 6 0.13 24.26 -10.34
C LEU A 6 1.37 24.35 -11.23
N SER A 7 2.26 23.37 -11.14
CA SER A 7 3.50 23.34 -11.92
C SER A 7 3.35 22.56 -13.23
N GLU A 8 2.68 21.41 -13.21
CA GLU A 8 2.56 20.51 -14.37
C GLU A 8 1.33 19.59 -14.27
N ILE A 9 0.95 18.97 -15.39
CA ILE A 9 -0.04 17.90 -15.47
C ILE A 9 0.54 16.69 -16.19
N ASN A 10 0.33 15.49 -15.63
CA ASN A 10 0.76 14.22 -16.21
C ASN A 10 -0.46 13.44 -16.73
N LEU A 11 -0.74 13.48 -18.03
CA LEU A 11 -1.89 12.81 -18.66
C LEU A 11 -1.57 11.36 -19.06
N ARG A 12 -1.37 10.49 -18.07
CA ARG A 12 -1.20 9.03 -18.23
C ARG A 12 -1.59 8.31 -16.94
N MET A 13 -1.76 6.98 -16.99
CA MET A 13 -1.79 6.20 -15.75
C MET A 13 -0.39 6.27 -15.10
N GLY A 14 -0.29 7.01 -14.01
CA GLY A 14 0.93 7.25 -13.26
C GLY A 14 1.07 6.31 -12.06
N GLY A 15 2.18 6.42 -11.33
CA GLY A 15 2.42 5.64 -10.11
C GLY A 15 1.38 5.87 -9.01
N THR A 16 0.58 6.94 -9.09
CA THR A 16 -0.53 7.25 -8.17
C THR A 16 -1.87 6.67 -8.61
N THR A 17 -2.02 6.31 -9.90
CA THR A 17 -3.25 5.72 -10.43
C THR A 17 -3.49 4.33 -9.85
N HIS A 18 -2.45 3.48 -9.82
CA HIS A 18 -2.55 2.12 -9.29
C HIS A 18 -2.95 2.08 -7.80
N PRO A 19 -2.29 2.80 -6.88
CA PRO A 19 -2.66 2.79 -5.46
C PRO A 19 -4.07 3.27 -5.17
N PHE A 20 -4.53 4.33 -5.86
CA PHE A 20 -5.91 4.82 -5.68
C PHE A 20 -6.93 3.76 -6.12
N TRP A 21 -6.77 3.21 -7.32
CA TRP A 21 -7.69 2.18 -7.82
C TRP A 21 -7.62 0.88 -7.02
N MET A 22 -6.42 0.46 -6.60
CA MET A 22 -6.24 -0.68 -5.70
C MET A 22 -7.04 -0.48 -4.41
N THR A 23 -6.86 0.67 -3.75
CA THR A 23 -7.58 0.98 -2.50
C THR A 23 -9.09 1.00 -2.74
N ARG A 24 -9.54 1.68 -3.80
CA ARG A 24 -10.97 1.77 -4.15
C ARG A 24 -11.59 0.38 -4.37
N LEU A 25 -10.95 -0.45 -5.19
CA LEU A 25 -11.47 -1.78 -5.54
C LEU A 25 -11.42 -2.75 -4.36
N ALA A 26 -10.32 -2.76 -3.61
CA ALA A 26 -10.17 -3.64 -2.44
C ALA A 26 -11.21 -3.29 -1.36
N THR A 27 -11.40 -2.00 -1.11
CA THR A 27 -12.32 -1.51 -0.08
C THR A 27 -13.78 -1.46 -0.53
N GLU A 28 -14.05 -1.65 -1.82
CA GLU A 28 -15.33 -1.34 -2.46
C GLU A 28 -15.80 0.09 -2.13
N GLY A 29 -14.84 1.00 -2.03
CA GLY A 29 -15.07 2.38 -1.63
C GLY A 29 -15.51 3.27 -2.79
N GLU A 30 -16.20 4.36 -2.45
CA GLU A 30 -16.60 5.41 -3.38
C GLU A 30 -15.93 6.73 -3.00
N TYR A 31 -15.48 7.46 -4.02
CA TYR A 31 -14.88 8.77 -3.81
C TYR A 31 -15.98 9.83 -3.73
N GLN A 32 -16.08 10.50 -2.59
CA GLN A 32 -17.02 11.57 -2.34
C GLN A 32 -16.39 12.91 -2.72
N THR A 33 -16.91 13.54 -3.76
CA THR A 33 -16.34 14.79 -4.31
C THR A 33 -16.48 15.95 -3.32
N GLU A 34 -17.53 15.94 -2.50
CA GLU A 34 -17.86 16.99 -1.54
C GLU A 34 -16.87 17.06 -0.38
N THR A 35 -16.37 15.90 0.06
CA THR A 35 -15.45 15.79 1.19
C THR A 35 -14.01 15.52 0.75
N GLY A 36 -13.81 15.12 -0.52
CA GLY A 36 -12.53 14.70 -1.06
C GLY A 36 -12.05 13.35 -0.50
N GLN A 37 -12.92 12.56 0.11
CA GLN A 37 -12.58 11.31 0.78
C GLN A 37 -12.99 10.08 -0.02
N LEU A 38 -12.19 9.01 0.08
CA LEU A 38 -12.62 7.67 -0.31
C LEU A 38 -13.35 7.04 0.89
N VAL A 39 -14.58 6.57 0.70
CA VAL A 39 -15.42 6.03 1.79
C VAL A 39 -15.88 4.63 1.43
N ALA A 40 -15.55 3.66 2.28
CA ALA A 40 -16.04 2.29 2.22
C ALA A 40 -17.28 2.10 3.10
N ARG A 41 -17.90 0.91 3.07
CA ARG A 41 -19.11 0.60 3.87
C ARG A 41 -18.95 0.85 5.37
N ASN A 42 -17.74 0.80 5.89
CA ASN A 42 -17.38 0.98 7.30
C ASN A 42 -16.52 2.24 7.53
N GLY A 43 -16.69 3.25 6.68
CA GLY A 43 -16.14 4.60 6.89
C GLY A 43 -15.02 5.01 5.93
N PRO A 44 -14.40 6.17 6.18
CA PRO A 44 -13.33 6.72 5.35
C PRO A 44 -12.12 5.79 5.21
N ARG A 45 -11.40 5.90 4.10
CA ARG A 45 -10.19 5.11 3.83
C ARG A 45 -9.05 6.02 3.41
N CYS A 46 -7.92 5.82 4.08
CA CYS A 46 -6.64 6.43 3.78
C CYS A 46 -5.66 5.34 3.36
N TYR A 47 -4.63 5.70 2.61
CA TYR A 47 -3.60 4.74 2.23
C TYR A 47 -2.22 5.37 2.15
N VAL A 48 -1.21 4.55 2.45
CA VAL A 48 0.20 4.80 2.13
C VAL A 48 0.59 3.79 1.06
N ALA A 49 1.22 4.26 -0.01
CA ALA A 49 1.63 3.39 -1.09
C ALA A 49 3.04 3.72 -1.59
N THR A 50 3.77 2.67 -1.91
CA THR A 50 5.08 2.74 -2.56
C THR A 50 5.17 1.64 -3.59
N ASP A 51 5.75 1.94 -4.74
CA ASP A 51 6.13 0.96 -5.75
C ASP A 51 7.64 0.64 -5.69
N ASN A 52 8.32 1.10 -4.64
CA ASN A 52 9.78 1.11 -4.54
C ASN A 52 10.29 0.68 -3.16
N LEU A 53 9.57 -0.21 -2.48
CA LEU A 53 10.10 -0.89 -1.29
C LEU A 53 11.24 -1.81 -1.76
N LYS A 54 12.46 -1.49 -1.32
CA LYS A 54 13.67 -2.24 -1.66
C LYS A 54 14.33 -2.72 -0.38
N SER A 55 14.75 -3.98 -0.36
CA SER A 55 15.53 -4.56 0.74
C SER A 55 16.35 -5.73 0.22
N GLU A 56 17.59 -5.86 0.70
CA GLU A 56 18.44 -7.01 0.37
C GLU A 56 17.84 -8.33 0.88
N ARG A 57 17.03 -8.27 1.95
CA ARG A 57 16.33 -9.43 2.52
C ARG A 57 15.32 -10.06 1.56
N LEU A 58 14.89 -9.33 0.54
CA LEU A 58 13.95 -9.82 -0.47
C LEU A 58 14.63 -10.61 -1.60
N VAL A 59 15.94 -10.43 -1.81
CA VAL A 59 16.66 -11.05 -2.92
C VAL A 59 16.66 -12.57 -2.78
N GLY A 60 16.34 -13.27 -3.86
CA GLY A 60 16.24 -14.73 -3.88
C GLY A 60 14.99 -15.33 -3.20
N LEU A 61 14.18 -14.53 -2.49
CA LEU A 61 12.93 -15.02 -1.91
C LEU A 61 11.88 -15.23 -3.00
N ARG A 62 11.05 -16.26 -2.81
CA ARG A 62 9.85 -16.46 -3.63
C ARG A 62 8.75 -15.51 -3.16
N PRO A 63 7.91 -14.96 -4.07
CA PRO A 63 6.76 -14.13 -3.71
C PRO A 63 5.89 -14.70 -2.57
N GLY A 64 5.60 -16.00 -2.61
CA GLY A 64 4.79 -16.65 -1.58
C GLY A 64 5.40 -16.57 -0.18
N GLN A 65 6.74 -16.59 -0.05
CA GLN A 65 7.38 -16.46 1.26
C GLN A 65 7.19 -15.07 1.86
N VAL A 66 7.17 -14.04 1.02
CA VAL A 66 6.95 -12.66 1.44
C VAL A 66 5.49 -12.43 1.81
N ILE A 67 4.56 -12.96 1.01
CA ILE A 67 3.11 -12.95 1.33
C ILE A 67 2.88 -13.64 2.67
N ASP A 68 3.38 -14.86 2.85
CA ASP A 68 3.22 -15.63 4.09
C ASP A 68 3.76 -14.88 5.31
N ALA A 69 4.88 -14.16 5.17
CA ALA A 69 5.47 -13.40 6.27
C ALA A 69 4.59 -12.21 6.68
N VAL A 70 4.08 -11.46 5.70
CA VAL A 70 3.16 -10.32 5.95
C VAL A 70 1.84 -10.82 6.55
N ASP A 71 1.31 -11.94 6.07
CA ASP A 71 0.07 -12.54 6.61
C ASP A 71 0.27 -13.05 8.03
N ARG A 72 1.41 -13.71 8.34
CA ARG A 72 1.74 -14.17 9.70
C ARG A 72 1.92 -13.01 10.69
N ALA A 73 2.36 -11.86 10.21
CA ALA A 73 2.42 -10.64 11.01
C ALA A 73 1.05 -9.98 11.24
N GLY A 74 -0.04 -10.53 10.66
CA GLY A 74 -1.38 -9.96 10.74
C GLY A 74 -1.55 -8.69 9.90
N LEU A 75 -0.66 -8.47 8.93
CA LEU A 75 -0.63 -7.25 8.12
C LEU A 75 -1.31 -7.41 6.77
N GLY A 76 -1.63 -8.64 6.35
CA GLY A 76 -2.36 -8.90 5.12
C GLY A 76 -3.70 -8.19 5.08
N TYR A 77 -4.17 -7.85 3.88
CA TYR A 77 -5.44 -7.16 3.71
C TYR A 77 -6.64 -7.98 4.21
N ASP A 78 -7.39 -7.40 5.15
CA ASP A 78 -8.62 -7.96 5.71
C ASP A 78 -9.85 -7.39 4.96
N ARG A 79 -10.64 -8.28 4.36
CA ARG A 79 -11.85 -7.92 3.59
C ARG A 79 -13.04 -7.52 4.45
N ASP A 80 -13.07 -7.91 5.71
CA ASP A 80 -14.15 -7.55 6.64
C ASP A 80 -13.87 -6.17 7.23
N ALA A 81 -12.66 -5.98 7.75
CA ALA A 81 -12.19 -4.70 8.28
C ALA A 81 -11.92 -3.64 7.19
N ARG A 82 -11.65 -4.07 5.95
CA ARG A 82 -11.26 -3.22 4.82
C ARG A 82 -9.99 -2.42 5.09
N THR A 83 -9.03 -3.01 5.81
CA THR A 83 -7.72 -2.45 6.17
C THR A 83 -6.62 -3.49 6.00
N GLY A 84 -5.36 -3.08 6.05
CA GLY A 84 -4.19 -3.93 5.88
C GLY A 84 -3.43 -3.67 4.58
N ALA A 85 -2.41 -4.48 4.32
CA ALA A 85 -1.47 -4.31 3.22
C ALA A 85 -1.81 -5.20 2.01
N THR A 86 -1.74 -4.60 0.82
CA THR A 86 -1.79 -5.32 -0.46
C THR A 86 -0.42 -5.23 -1.13
N LEU A 87 0.15 -6.39 -1.49
CA LEU A 87 1.48 -6.47 -2.08
C LEU A 87 1.38 -6.53 -3.61
N HIS A 88 2.28 -5.82 -4.30
CA HIS A 88 2.34 -5.79 -5.76
C HIS A 88 3.79 -5.76 -6.27
N LEU A 89 3.97 -5.87 -7.60
CA LEU A 89 5.28 -6.03 -8.25
C LEU A 89 6.08 -7.25 -7.77
N LEU A 90 5.38 -8.33 -7.38
CA LEU A 90 5.98 -9.51 -6.78
C LEU A 90 7.03 -10.20 -7.66
N GLY A 91 6.92 -10.10 -8.99
CA GLY A 91 7.92 -10.65 -9.91
C GLY A 91 9.30 -10.00 -9.81
N ALA A 92 9.40 -8.81 -9.21
CA ALA A 92 10.68 -8.12 -9.00
C ALA A 92 11.40 -8.56 -7.71
N ILE A 93 10.75 -9.33 -6.84
CA ILE A 93 11.31 -9.77 -5.55
C ILE A 93 12.57 -10.62 -5.77
N PRO A 94 12.55 -11.76 -6.49
CA PRO A 94 13.68 -12.68 -6.47
C PRO A 94 14.94 -12.10 -7.11
N GLY A 95 14.77 -11.32 -8.20
CA GLY A 95 15.89 -10.81 -9.00
C GLY A 95 16.38 -9.41 -8.60
N PHE A 96 15.53 -8.59 -7.97
CA PHE A 96 15.84 -7.18 -7.71
C PHE A 96 15.61 -6.74 -6.26
N GLY A 97 15.14 -7.64 -5.39
CA GLY A 97 14.88 -7.31 -3.98
C GLY A 97 13.88 -6.16 -3.83
N LYS A 98 12.92 -6.07 -4.75
CA LYS A 98 11.99 -4.94 -4.87
C LYS A 98 10.55 -5.42 -4.93
N MET A 99 9.67 -4.68 -4.28
CA MET A 99 8.22 -4.84 -4.36
C MET A 99 7.51 -3.49 -4.16
N GLY A 100 6.20 -3.48 -4.40
CA GLY A 100 5.30 -2.42 -3.99
C GLY A 100 4.35 -2.88 -2.90
N THR A 101 3.84 -1.94 -2.11
CA THR A 101 2.77 -2.18 -1.15
C THR A 101 1.79 -1.01 -1.13
N THR A 102 0.51 -1.29 -0.92
CA THR A 102 -0.53 -0.30 -0.61
C THR A 102 -1.16 -0.70 0.73
N CYS A 103 -0.84 0.08 1.76
CA CYS A 103 -1.29 -0.10 3.14
C CYS A 103 -2.52 0.78 3.38
N ILE A 104 -3.65 0.15 3.70
CA ILE A 104 -4.97 0.78 3.77
C ILE A 104 -5.40 0.84 5.23
N GLY A 105 -5.73 2.03 5.73
CA GLY A 105 -6.22 2.26 7.09
C GLY A 105 -7.50 3.09 7.12
N GLY A 106 -8.17 3.12 8.27
CA GLY A 106 -9.29 4.02 8.56
C GLY A 106 -8.85 5.46 8.84
N SER A 107 -7.57 5.68 9.12
CA SER A 107 -6.95 7.01 9.24
C SER A 107 -5.58 7.07 8.55
N PRO A 108 -5.03 8.27 8.30
CA PRO A 108 -3.67 8.42 7.79
C PRO A 108 -2.62 7.77 8.69
N GLU A 109 -2.77 7.90 10.01
CA GLU A 109 -1.86 7.35 11.01
C GLU A 109 -1.87 5.82 10.97
N GLU A 110 -3.04 5.19 10.90
CA GLU A 110 -3.16 3.73 10.78
C GLU A 110 -2.50 3.22 9.50
N ALA A 111 -2.70 3.90 8.37
CA ALA A 111 -2.08 3.52 7.10
C ALA A 111 -0.55 3.64 7.13
N ASP A 112 -0.02 4.66 7.80
CA ASP A 112 1.41 4.86 8.01
C ASP A 112 2.01 3.81 8.96
N ASP A 113 1.31 3.49 10.05
CA ASP A 113 1.76 2.46 10.98
C ASP A 113 1.73 1.05 10.36
N LEU A 114 0.74 0.73 9.53
CA LEU A 114 0.74 -0.48 8.72
C LEU A 114 1.96 -0.52 7.80
N TYR A 115 2.30 0.59 7.15
CA TYR A 115 3.48 0.66 6.27
C TYR A 115 4.79 0.44 7.03
N LYS A 116 4.96 1.07 8.20
CA LYS A 116 6.14 0.85 9.07
C LYS A 116 6.26 -0.61 9.51
N GLN A 117 5.15 -1.25 9.85
CA GLN A 117 5.15 -2.65 10.27
C GLN A 117 5.47 -3.60 9.10
N VAL A 118 5.00 -3.30 7.89
CA VAL A 118 5.42 -4.01 6.68
C VAL A 118 6.93 -3.89 6.50
N LEU A 119 7.49 -2.67 6.58
CA LEU A 119 8.94 -2.48 6.48
C LEU A 119 9.70 -3.30 7.53
N ALA A 120 9.29 -3.23 8.80
CA ALA A 120 9.92 -3.98 9.88
C ALA A 120 9.84 -5.50 9.64
N THR A 121 8.71 -6.00 9.13
CA THR A 121 8.53 -7.42 8.78
C THR A 121 9.50 -7.84 7.69
N ILE A 122 9.68 -7.03 6.64
CA ILE A 122 10.63 -7.31 5.55
C ILE A 122 12.08 -7.29 6.05
N GLU A 123 12.45 -6.32 6.87
CA GLU A 123 13.81 -6.22 7.44
C GLU A 123 14.13 -7.37 8.42
N GLY A 124 13.10 -7.94 9.05
CA GLY A 124 13.20 -9.13 9.89
C GLY A 124 13.29 -10.46 9.12
N LEU A 125 13.18 -10.47 7.79
CA LEU A 125 13.26 -11.72 7.04
C LEU A 125 14.68 -12.31 7.08
N GLY A 126 14.79 -13.56 7.50
CA GLY A 126 16.07 -14.30 7.54
C GLY A 126 16.93 -14.07 8.79
N SER A 127 16.40 -13.37 9.81
CA SER A 127 16.96 -13.40 11.18
C SER A 127 16.53 -14.62 11.97
#